data_AF-A0A3D8P547-F1
#
_entry.id   AF-A0A3D8P547-F1
#
_cell.length_a   1.000
_cell.length_b   1.000
_cell.length_c   1.000
_cell.angle_alpha   90.00
_cell.angle_beta   90.00
_cell.angle_gamma   90.00
#
_symmetry.space_group_name_H-M   'P 1'
#
loop_
_entity.id
_entity.type
_entity.pdbx_description
1 polymer ?
#
loop_
_entity_poly.entity_id
_entity_poly.type
_entity_poly.pdbx_seq_one_letter_code
_entity_poly.pdbx_strand_id
1 'polypeptide(L)'
;MEEELLLPPGMKPIIHNLASELVLNPGEEKVFPELKSRLLNANFRIKTDGKLILTLEENQDSNWVATDKTACHEGVTLWQCLLKKSTFRARVKNPTNRKVQVTLDVLIPEIEE
;
A
#
# COMPACT_ATOMS: atom_id res chain seq x y z
N MET A 1 -26.12 12.72 -3.32
CA MET A 1 -25.56 13.57 -2.25
C MET A 1 -24.21 12.97 -1.95
N GLU A 2 -23.17 13.48 -2.58
CA GLU A 2 -21.80 13.03 -2.36
C GLU A 2 -21.36 13.65 -1.04
N GLU A 3 -21.20 12.85 0.00
CA GLU A 3 -20.48 13.30 1.19
C GLU A 3 -19.01 13.43 0.78
N GLU A 4 -18.55 14.67 0.59
CA GLU A 4 -17.12 14.94 0.61
C GLU A 4 -16.60 14.44 1.96
N LEU A 5 -15.76 13.41 1.91
CA LEU A 5 -14.96 12.97 3.04
C LEU A 5 -13.99 14.10 3.39
N LEU A 6 -14.48 15.09 4.13
CA LEU A 6 -13.69 16.19 4.66
C LEU A 6 -12.81 15.62 5.76
N LEU A 7 -11.50 15.60 5.51
CA LEU A 7 -10.52 15.38 6.56
C LEU A 7 -10.68 16.51 7.62
N PRO A 8 -10.43 16.23 8.90
CA PRO A 8 -10.41 17.26 9.93
C PRO A 8 -9.55 18.47 9.50
N PRO A 9 -9.92 19.71 9.88
CA PRO A 9 -9.13 20.90 9.59
C PRO A 9 -7.66 20.71 10.00
N GLY A 10 -6.73 21.04 9.11
CA GLY A 10 -5.30 20.82 9.32
C GLY A 10 -4.84 19.39 9.01
N MET A 11 -5.58 18.62 8.20
CA MET A 11 -5.09 17.36 7.63
C MET A 11 -5.09 17.39 6.10
N LYS A 12 -4.02 16.88 5.51
CA LYS A 12 -3.86 16.76 4.06
C LYS A 12 -3.60 15.30 3.66
N PRO A 13 -4.29 14.79 2.62
CA PRO A 13 -3.96 13.48 2.09
C PRO A 13 -2.70 13.58 1.23
N ILE A 14 -1.65 12.81 1.58
CA ILE A 14 -0.44 12.70 0.75
C ILE A 14 -0.46 11.36 0.03
N ILE A 15 -0.38 11.42 -1.30
CA ILE A 15 -0.30 10.22 -2.15
C ILE A 15 1.16 9.97 -2.50
N HIS A 16 1.66 8.80 -2.12
CA HIS A 16 2.96 8.29 -2.53
C HIS A 16 2.75 7.27 -3.66
N ASN A 17 3.29 7.56 -4.84
CA ASN A 17 3.35 6.56 -5.91
C ASN A 17 4.53 5.62 -5.63
N LEU A 18 4.21 4.36 -5.31
CA LEU A 18 5.21 3.32 -5.06
C LEU A 18 5.62 2.62 -6.36
N ALA A 19 4.67 2.48 -7.29
CA ALA A 19 4.92 1.97 -8.64
C ALA A 19 3.90 2.54 -9.63
N SER A 20 4.36 2.98 -10.80
CA SER A 20 3.50 3.38 -11.91
C SER A 20 3.20 2.21 -12.86
N GLU A 21 4.23 1.43 -13.22
CA GLU A 21 4.15 0.33 -14.20
C GLU A 21 5.12 -0.82 -13.85
N LEU A 22 5.04 -1.31 -12.61
CA LEU A 22 5.88 -2.43 -12.16
C LEU A 22 5.44 -3.73 -12.84
N VAL A 23 6.33 -4.38 -13.57
CA VAL A 23 6.11 -5.73 -14.10
C VAL A 23 6.75 -6.75 -13.16
N LEU A 24 5.98 -7.74 -12.71
CA LEU A 24 6.45 -8.84 -11.88
C LEU A 24 6.38 -10.15 -12.66
N ASN A 25 7.50 -10.87 -12.74
CA ASN A 25 7.56 -12.22 -13.28
C ASN A 25 6.89 -13.22 -12.32
N PRO A 26 6.56 -14.43 -12.79
CA PRO A 26 6.04 -15.51 -11.94
C PRO A 26 6.89 -15.72 -10.68
N GLY A 27 6.26 -15.66 -9.51
CA GLY A 27 6.92 -15.83 -8.21
C GLY A 27 7.74 -14.63 -7.72
N GLU A 28 7.88 -13.57 -8.52
CA GLU A 28 8.68 -12.40 -8.16
C GLU A 28 8.05 -11.61 -7.01
N GLU A 29 8.93 -11.11 -6.14
CA GLU A 29 8.58 -10.23 -5.02
C GLU A 29 9.32 -8.90 -5.14
N LYS A 30 8.63 -7.80 -4.83
CA LYS A 30 9.22 -6.46 -4.75
C LYS A 30 8.87 -5.82 -3.42
N VAL A 31 9.90 -5.39 -2.70
CA VAL A 31 9.79 -4.58 -1.47
C VAL A 31 9.99 -3.11 -1.84
N PHE A 32 9.12 -2.24 -1.31
CA PHE A 32 9.19 -0.80 -1.50
C PHE A 32 9.92 -0.10 -0.34
N PRO A 33 10.39 1.15 -0.52
CA PRO A 33 10.97 1.94 0.55
C PRO A 33 10.04 2.09 1.75
N GLU A 34 10.62 2.38 2.91
CA GLU A 34 9.85 2.67 4.11
C GLU A 34 9.07 3.99 3.98
N LEU A 35 7.92 4.03 4.64
CA LEU A 35 7.03 5.17 4.75
C LEU A 35 6.69 5.40 6.22
N LYS A 36 6.27 6.63 6.53
CA LYS A 36 5.88 7.03 7.88
C LYS A 36 4.46 7.56 7.88
N SER A 37 3.65 7.13 8.85
CA SER A 37 2.31 7.63 9.08
C SER A 37 2.15 7.99 10.56
N ARG A 38 1.97 9.29 10.85
CA ARG A 38 1.73 9.78 12.23
C ARG A 38 0.34 9.36 12.74
N LEU A 39 -0.63 9.24 11.82
CA LEU A 39 -2.02 8.89 12.12
C LEU A 39 -2.30 7.39 12.10
N LEU A 40 -1.27 6.56 11.95
CA LEU A 40 -1.36 5.09 11.98
C LEU A 40 -2.38 4.52 10.98
N ASN A 41 -2.48 5.17 9.81
CA ASN A 41 -3.35 4.75 8.73
C ASN A 41 -2.59 4.85 7.39
N ALA A 42 -2.82 3.87 6.51
CA ALA A 42 -2.39 3.89 5.13
C ALA A 42 -3.49 3.29 4.24
N ASN A 43 -3.81 3.93 3.12
CA ASN A 43 -4.81 3.45 2.16
C ASN A 43 -4.15 3.17 0.83
N PHE A 44 -4.11 1.91 0.43
CA PHE A 44 -3.51 1.49 -0.83
C PHE A 44 -4.54 1.50 -1.94
N ARG A 45 -4.12 1.99 -3.11
CA ARG A 45 -4.80 1.80 -4.38
C ARG A 45 -3.90 0.96 -5.28
N ILE A 46 -4.38 -0.22 -5.64
CA ILE A 46 -3.65 -1.19 -6.44
C ILE A 46 -4.41 -1.38 -7.73
N LYS A 47 -3.76 -1.19 -8.87
CA LYS A 47 -4.28 -1.60 -10.18
C LYS A 47 -3.39 -2.71 -10.73
N THR A 48 -3.99 -3.81 -11.14
CA THR A 48 -3.24 -4.98 -11.65
C THR A 48 -4.00 -5.65 -12.79
N ASP A 49 -3.28 -6.25 -13.74
CA ASP A 49 -3.83 -7.04 -14.84
C ASP A 49 -3.93 -8.55 -14.51
N GLY A 50 -3.65 -8.92 -13.25
CA GLY A 50 -3.66 -10.29 -12.76
C GLY A 50 -3.67 -10.37 -11.24
N LYS A 51 -3.62 -11.61 -10.70
CA LYS A 51 -3.61 -11.82 -9.25
C LYS A 51 -2.29 -11.33 -8.64
N LEU A 52 -2.38 -10.64 -7.51
CA LEU A 52 -1.24 -10.11 -6.77
C LEU A 52 -1.48 -10.32 -5.27
N ILE A 53 -0.43 -10.51 -4.49
CA ILE A 53 -0.49 -10.43 -3.03
C ILE A 53 0.24 -9.17 -2.61
N LEU A 54 -0.45 -8.28 -1.90
CA LEU A 54 0.16 -7.12 -1.23
C LEU A 54 0.26 -7.43 0.27
N THR A 55 1.44 -7.21 0.84
CA THR A 55 1.74 -7.42 2.27
C THR A 55 2.20 -6.11 2.87
N LEU A 56 1.61 -5.77 4.01
CA LEU A 56 2.04 -4.66 4.85
C LEU A 56 3.06 -5.20 5.85
N GLU A 57 4.21 -4.55 5.93
CA GLU A 57 5.25 -4.86 6.90
C GLU A 57 5.50 -3.65 7.79
N GLU A 58 5.56 -3.86 9.10
CA GLU A 58 5.82 -2.82 10.09
C GLU A 58 7.16 -3.06 10.78
N ASN A 59 7.88 -1.98 11.07
CA ASN A 59 9.18 -2.07 11.74
C ASN A 59 8.98 -2.28 13.26
N GLN A 60 9.45 -3.43 13.75
CA GLN A 60 9.44 -3.83 15.15
C GLN A 60 10.88 -4.13 15.58
N ASP A 61 11.46 -3.25 16.39
CA ASP A 61 12.81 -3.42 16.96
C ASP A 61 13.88 -3.74 15.90
N SER A 62 13.89 -2.99 14.80
CA SER A 62 14.76 -3.16 13.63
C SER A 62 14.47 -4.38 12.75
N ASN A 63 13.36 -5.08 12.99
CA ASN A 63 12.89 -6.17 12.14
C ASN A 63 11.61 -5.79 11.39
N TRP A 64 11.51 -6.21 10.14
CA TRP A 64 10.30 -6.03 9.34
C TRP A 64 9.38 -7.23 9.50
N VAL A 65 8.22 -7.01 10.09
CA VAL A 65 7.24 -8.07 10.38
C VAL A 65 6.01 -7.85 9.51
N ALA A 66 5.59 -8.88 8.78
CA ALA A 66 4.32 -8.86 8.06
C ALA A 66 3.16 -8.79 9.05
N THR A 67 2.46 -7.66 9.10
CA THR A 67 1.36 -7.41 10.04
C THR A 67 0.00 -7.61 9.40
N ASP A 68 -0.11 -7.45 8.08
CA ASP A 68 -1.33 -7.67 7.33
C ASP A 68 -1.05 -8.00 5.86
N LYS A 69 -2.02 -8.57 5.15
CA LYS A 69 -1.93 -8.85 3.71
C LYS A 69 -3.31 -8.89 3.04
N THR A 70 -3.33 -8.57 1.75
CA THR A 70 -4.52 -8.70 0.92
C THR A 70 -4.21 -9.36 -0.42
N ALA A 71 -5.18 -10.11 -0.94
CA ALA A 71 -5.14 -10.64 -2.29
C ALA A 71 -5.85 -9.65 -3.23
N CYS A 72 -5.13 -9.20 -4.25
CA CYS A 72 -5.68 -8.33 -5.30
C CYS A 72 -6.01 -9.18 -6.53
N HIS A 73 -7.13 -8.88 -7.17
CA HIS A 73 -7.54 -9.46 -8.44
C HIS A 73 -7.36 -8.45 -9.57
N GLU A 74 -7.47 -8.91 -10.81
CA GLU A 74 -7.45 -8.06 -11.99
C GLU A 74 -8.47 -6.90 -11.85
N GLY A 75 -8.03 -5.69 -12.19
CA GLY A 75 -8.77 -4.45 -11.98
C GLY A 75 -8.15 -3.59 -10.89
N VAL A 76 -8.99 -2.92 -10.10
CA VAL A 76 -8.57 -2.01 -9.03
C VAL A 76 -9.00 -2.57 -7.67
N THR A 77 -8.06 -2.64 -6.74
CA THR A 77 -8.30 -2.94 -5.32
C THR A 77 -7.99 -1.70 -4.49
N LEU A 78 -8.91 -1.35 -3.59
CA LEU A 78 -8.68 -0.37 -2.53
C LEU A 78 -8.55 -1.13 -1.21
N TRP A 79 -7.48 -0.86 -0.47
CA TRP A 79 -7.22 -1.55 0.80
C TRP A 79 -6.80 -0.56 1.87
N GLN A 80 -7.59 -0.49 2.94
CA GLN A 80 -7.34 0.38 4.08
C GLN A 80 -6.67 -0.40 5.19
N CYS A 81 -5.59 0.14 5.74
CA CYS A 81 -4.81 -0.50 6.78
C CYS A 81 -4.73 0.39 8.02
N LEU A 82 -5.01 -0.19 9.18
CA LEU A 82 -4.66 0.40 10.48
C LEU A 82 -3.29 -0.13 10.91
N LEU A 83 -2.36 0.79 11.14
CA LEU A 83 -0.99 0.47 11.50
C LEU A 83 -0.86 0.36 13.02
N LYS A 84 0.03 -0.51 13.50
CA LYS A 84 0.41 -0.59 14.92
C LYS A 84 1.66 0.24 15.22
N LYS A 85 2.45 0.54 14.19
CA LYS A 85 3.69 1.31 14.21
C LYS A 85 3.63 2.41 13.16
N SER A 86 4.30 3.52 13.42
CA SER A 86 4.35 4.66 12.51
C SER A 86 5.21 4.41 11.27
N THR A 87 6.17 3.49 11.35
CA THR A 87 7.05 3.13 10.23
C THR A 87 6.63 1.80 9.63
N PHE A 88 6.32 1.81 8.34
CA PHE A 88 5.85 0.65 7.59
C PHE A 88 6.45 0.61 6.18
N ARG A 89 6.29 -0.51 5.48
CA ARG A 89 6.58 -0.64 4.06
C ARG A 89 5.62 -1.63 3.41
N ALA A 90 5.56 -1.60 2.09
CA ALA A 90 4.79 -2.55 1.31
C ALA A 90 5.70 -3.58 0.63
N ARG A 91 5.21 -4.80 0.50
CA ARG A 91 5.79 -5.83 -0.37
C ARG A 91 4.69 -6.40 -1.27
N VAL A 92 4.97 -6.50 -2.56
CA VAL A 92 4.10 -7.16 -3.52
C VAL A 92 4.71 -8.47 -4.00
N LYS A 93 3.87 -9.46 -4.28
CA LYS A 93 4.25 -10.77 -4.81
C LYS A 93 3.32 -11.15 -5.94
N ASN A 94 3.88 -11.66 -7.04
CA ASN A 94 3.12 -12.33 -8.08
C ASN A 94 3.04 -13.85 -7.78
N PRO A 95 1.90 -14.38 -7.29
CA PRO A 95 1.75 -15.81 -7.01
C PRO A 95 1.44 -16.65 -8.25
N THR A 96 1.34 -16.05 -9.43
CA THR A 96 0.85 -16.72 -10.64
C THR A 96 1.98 -17.27 -11.50
N ASN A 97 1.62 -18.02 -12.54
CA ASN A 97 2.52 -18.54 -13.56
C ASN A 97 2.67 -17.62 -14.79
N ARG A 98 2.07 -16.42 -14.77
CA ARG A 98 2.20 -15.41 -15.83
C ARG A 98 2.79 -14.12 -15.28
N LYS A 99 3.29 -13.25 -16.16
CA LYS A 99 3.68 -11.89 -15.77
C LYS A 99 2.43 -11.09 -15.37
N VAL A 100 2.60 -10.16 -14.43
CA VAL A 100 1.57 -9.20 -14.05
C VAL A 100 2.14 -7.79 -14.04
N GLN A 101 1.36 -6.81 -14.46
CA GLN A 101 1.67 -5.40 -14.37
C GLN A 101 0.89 -4.76 -13.22
N VAL A 102 1.56 -3.94 -12.42
CA VAL A 102 1.05 -3.36 -11.19
C VAL A 102 1.31 -1.85 -11.14
N THR A 103 0.27 -1.08 -10.85
CA THR A 103 0.35 0.29 -10.34
C THR A 103 -0.01 0.25 -8.85
N LEU A 104 0.78 0.90 -8.01
CA LEU A 104 0.59 0.95 -6.57
C LEU A 104 0.77 2.38 -6.06
N ASP A 105 -0.32 2.93 -5.53
CA ASP A 105 -0.33 4.18 -4.78
C ASP A 105 -0.65 3.89 -3.32
N VAL A 106 -0.13 4.70 -2.41
CA VAL A 106 -0.54 4.71 -1.01
C VAL A 106 -0.85 6.13 -0.57
N LEU A 107 -2.03 6.33 0.00
CA LEU A 107 -2.46 7.56 0.61
C LEU A 107 -2.20 7.49 2.11
N ILE A 108 -1.40 8.43 2.60
CA ILE A 108 -1.09 8.65 4.01
C ILE A 108 -1.66 10.01 4.39
N PRO A 109 -2.63 10.08 5.32
CA PRO A 109 -3.06 11.35 5.86
C PRO A 109 -1.96 11.95 6.75
N GLU A 110 -1.65 13.23 6.56
CA GLU A 110 -0.71 13.99 7.39
C GLU A 110 -1.41 15.17 8.07
N ILE A 111 -0.89 15.59 9.22
CA ILE A 111 -1.33 16.79 9.94
C ILE A 111 -0.47 17.97 9.45
N GLU A 112 -1.10 19.04 8.98
CA GLU A 112 -0.46 20.30 8.65
C GLU A 112 0.08 20.96 9.94
N GLU A 113 1.36 21.36 9.92
CA GLU A 113 2.02 22.05 11.05
C GLU A 113 1.64 23.54 11.13
#